data_AF-A0A2A4XWN1-F1
#
_entry.id   AF-A0A2A4XWN1-F1
#
_cell.length_a   1.000
_cell.length_b   1.000
_cell.length_c   1.000
_cell.angle_alpha   90.00
_cell.angle_beta   90.00
_cell.angle_gamma   90.00
#
_symmetry.space_group_name_H-M   'P 1'
#
loop_
_entity.id
_entity.type
_entity.pdbx_description
1 polymer ?
#
loop_
_entity_poly.entity_id
_entity_poly.type
_entity_poly.pdbx_seq_one_letter_code
_entity_poly.pdbx_strand_id
1 'polypeptide(L)'
;MEKTDNEIINWFFKLQVDLMVKVIDIIADYVINAEGLLCPMPVLKLAKKAMQVENESVILLRATDPMSPLDSEHFCGQKGYEFLGVEVEKIENIEVFLIKIRT
;
A
#
# COMPACT_ATOMS: atom_id res chain seq x y z
N MET A 1 -16.37 -31.90 -17.64
CA MET A 1 -16.97 -30.70 -18.27
C MET A 1 -15.83 -29.87 -18.77
N GLU A 2 -15.54 -29.97 -20.07
CA GLU A 2 -14.52 -29.14 -20.73
C GLU A 2 -15.07 -27.72 -20.84
N LYS A 3 -14.32 -26.74 -20.34
CA LYS A 3 -14.68 -25.32 -20.49
C LYS A 3 -14.67 -24.99 -21.98
N THR A 4 -15.67 -24.24 -22.42
CA THR A 4 -15.73 -23.79 -23.82
C THR A 4 -14.59 -22.82 -24.12
N ASP A 5 -14.15 -22.74 -25.38
CA ASP A 5 -13.03 -21.88 -25.79
C ASP A 5 -13.19 -20.41 -25.33
N ASN A 6 -14.43 -19.90 -25.30
CA ASN A 6 -14.75 -18.56 -24.79
C ASN A 6 -14.56 -18.40 -23.27
N GLU A 7 -14.80 -19.44 -22.48
CA GLU A 7 -14.56 -19.40 -21.03
C GLU A 7 -13.07 -19.43 -20.70
N ILE A 8 -12.27 -20.09 -21.55
CA ILE A 8 -10.81 -20.10 -21.44
C ILE A 8 -10.27 -18.70 -21.76
N ILE A 9 -10.72 -18.07 -22.87
CA ILE A 9 -10.30 -16.72 -23.25
C ILE A 9 -10.65 -15.69 -22.18
N ASN A 10 -11.89 -15.70 -21.67
CA ASN A 10 -12.32 -14.77 -20.61
C ASN A 10 -11.55 -14.98 -19.30
N TRP A 11 -11.23 -16.23 -18.97
CA TRP A 11 -10.42 -16.56 -17.80
C TRP A 11 -8.98 -16.07 -17.95
N PHE A 12 -8.35 -16.26 -19.12
CA PHE A 12 -7.01 -15.75 -19.42
C PHE A 12 -6.95 -14.22 -19.34
N PHE A 13 -7.91 -13.52 -19.93
CA PHE A 13 -7.99 -12.06 -19.86
C PHE A 13 -8.15 -11.58 -18.42
N LYS A 14 -9.00 -12.22 -17.63
CA LYS A 14 -9.18 -11.87 -16.22
C LYS A 14 -7.90 -12.09 -15.42
N LEU A 15 -7.22 -13.22 -15.63
CA LEU A 15 -5.94 -13.50 -14.97
C LEU A 15 -4.87 -12.47 -15.33
N GLN A 16 -4.81 -12.05 -16.59
CA GLN A 16 -3.85 -11.07 -17.07
C GLN A 16 -4.15 -9.66 -16.53
N VAL A 17 -5.42 -9.26 -16.44
CA VAL A 17 -5.83 -7.99 -15.82
C VAL A 17 -5.58 -8.00 -14.32
N ASP A 18 -5.98 -9.06 -13.61
CA ASP A 18 -5.72 -9.21 -12.17
C ASP A 18 -4.20 -9.17 -11.88
N LEU A 19 -3.39 -9.77 -12.76
CA LEU A 19 -1.93 -9.73 -12.66
C LEU A 19 -1.38 -8.33 -12.96
N MET A 20 -1.90 -7.63 -13.97
CA MET A 20 -1.50 -6.25 -14.27
C MET A 20 -1.87 -5.27 -13.16
N VAL A 21 -3.08 -5.40 -12.58
CA VAL A 21 -3.52 -4.62 -11.41
C VAL A 21 -2.59 -4.91 -10.22
N LYS A 22 -2.32 -6.18 -9.91
CA LYS A 22 -1.34 -6.53 -8.88
C LYS A 22 0.05 -5.96 -9.11
N VAL A 23 0.52 -5.87 -10.36
CA VAL A 23 1.83 -5.31 -10.69
C VAL A 23 1.87 -3.80 -10.53
N ILE A 24 0.78 -3.10 -10.84
CA ILE A 24 0.65 -1.65 -10.63
C ILE A 24 0.66 -1.32 -9.12
N ASP A 25 0.05 -2.15 -8.29
CA ASP A 25 0.02 -1.98 -6.82
C ASP A 25 1.40 -2.13 -6.16
N ILE A 26 2.36 -2.72 -6.88
CA ILE A 26 3.73 -2.94 -6.39
C ILE A 26 4.55 -1.63 -6.47
N ILE A 27 4.24 -0.73 -7.41
CA ILE A 27 4.99 0.51 -7.62
C ILE A 27 4.33 1.65 -6.84
N ALA A 28 5.07 2.28 -5.93
CA ALA A 28 4.57 3.45 -5.21
C ALA A 28 4.81 4.73 -6.03
N ASP A 29 3.77 5.54 -6.22
CA ASP A 29 3.85 6.85 -6.84
C ASP A 29 4.58 7.86 -5.94
N TYR A 30 4.42 7.71 -4.62
CA TYR A 30 5.02 8.57 -3.62
C TYR A 30 5.65 7.77 -2.48
N VAL A 31 6.81 8.23 -2.02
CA VAL A 31 7.51 7.66 -0.85
C VAL A 31 7.65 8.71 0.23
N ILE A 32 7.30 8.35 1.47
CA ILE A 32 7.40 9.18 2.67
C ILE A 32 8.40 8.54 3.62
N ASN A 33 9.41 9.28 4.05
CA ASN A 33 10.27 8.87 5.15
C ASN A 33 9.77 9.44 6.49
N ALA A 34 9.43 8.54 7.41
CA ALA A 34 9.09 8.79 8.80
C ALA A 34 9.88 7.91 9.78
N GLU A 35 11.01 7.34 9.35
CA GLU A 35 11.96 6.66 10.22
C GLU A 35 12.46 7.59 11.33
N GLY A 36 12.64 7.05 12.54
CA GLY A 36 13.04 7.80 13.72
C GLY A 36 11.94 8.66 14.34
N LEU A 37 10.75 8.72 13.73
CA LEU A 37 9.59 9.40 14.31
C LEU A 37 8.70 8.41 15.06
N LEU A 38 8.11 8.87 16.16
CA LEU A 38 7.16 8.11 16.98
C LEU A 38 5.73 8.61 16.75
N CYS A 39 4.75 7.77 17.06
CA CYS A 39 3.33 8.10 17.08
C CYS A 39 3.07 9.48 17.76
N PRO A 40 2.26 10.37 17.15
CA PRO A 40 1.46 10.19 15.93
C PRO A 40 2.14 10.70 14.64
N MET A 41 3.44 11.01 14.67
CA MET A 41 4.08 11.72 13.56
C MET A 41 4.10 10.98 12.22
N PRO A 42 4.32 9.64 12.15
CA PRO A 42 4.26 8.90 10.89
C PRO A 42 2.90 9.01 10.19
N VAL A 43 1.80 8.79 10.91
CA VAL A 43 0.45 8.86 10.34
C VAL A 43 0.02 10.29 9.98
N LEU A 44 0.49 11.31 10.72
CA LEU A 44 0.24 12.71 10.35
C LEU A 44 0.96 13.10 9.05
N LYS A 45 2.18 12.60 8.82
CA LYS A 45 2.90 12.79 7.55
C LYS A 45 2.17 12.10 6.41
N LEU A 46 1.72 10.86 6.63
CA LEU A 46 0.91 10.11 5.67
C LEU A 46 -0.36 10.87 5.31
N ALA A 47 -1.12 11.32 6.31
CA ALA A 47 -2.34 12.10 6.12
C ALA A 47 -2.11 13.38 5.32
N LYS A 48 -1.05 14.13 5.64
CA LYS A 48 -0.69 15.35 4.91
C LYS A 48 -0.39 15.06 3.44
N LYS A 49 0.33 13.97 3.14
CA LYS A 49 0.62 13.60 1.76
C LYS A 49 -0.64 13.11 1.03
N ALA A 50 -1.46 12.28 1.66
CA ALA A 50 -2.69 11.75 1.07
C ALA A 50 -3.66 12.87 0.62
N MET A 51 -3.68 14.00 1.34
CA MET A 51 -4.47 15.18 0.94
C MET A 51 -3.93 15.95 -0.28
N GLN A 52 -2.73 15.63 -0.76
CA GLN A 52 -2.01 16.39 -1.79
C GLN A 52 -1.80 15.62 -3.10
N VAL A 53 -2.18 14.34 -3.14
CA VAL A 53 -1.97 13.47 -4.30
C VAL A 53 -3.26 13.28 -5.08
N GLU A 54 -3.14 12.74 -6.29
CA GLU A 54 -4.30 12.38 -7.10
C GLU A 54 -5.01 11.15 -6.52
N ASN A 55 -6.32 11.01 -6.74
CA ASN A 55 -7.04 9.79 -6.36
C ASN A 55 -6.40 8.56 -7.04
N GLU A 56 -6.52 7.41 -6.38
CA GLU A 56 -5.93 6.12 -6.77
C GLU A 56 -4.38 6.08 -6.71
N SER A 57 -3.72 7.11 -6.17
CA SER A 57 -2.25 7.10 -6.00
C SER A 57 -1.81 6.12 -4.90
N VAL A 58 -0.73 5.39 -5.16
CA VAL A 58 -0.09 4.50 -4.18
C VAL A 58 1.00 5.24 -3.41
N ILE A 59 0.88 5.26 -2.09
CA ILE A 59 1.85 5.89 -1.18
C ILE A 59 2.55 4.80 -0.37
N LEU A 60 3.90 4.82 -0.37
CA LEU A 60 4.75 4.05 0.52
C LEU A 60 5.23 4.91 1.70
N LEU A 61 4.88 4.54 2.92
CA LEU A 61 5.41 5.10 4.15
C LEU A 61 6.50 4.18 4.72
N ARG A 62 7.70 4.73 4.92
CA ARG A 62 8.80 4.09 5.65
C ARG A 62 8.79 4.58 7.09
N ALA A 63 8.64 3.70 8.07
CA ALA A 63 8.57 4.05 9.49
C ALA A 63 9.30 3.01 10.36
N THR A 64 9.83 3.44 11.51
CA THR A 64 10.46 2.55 12.50
C THR A 64 9.62 2.40 13.77
N ASP A 65 8.52 3.15 13.88
CA ASP A 65 7.61 3.06 15.01
C ASP A 65 6.68 1.85 14.84
N PRO A 66 6.66 0.88 15.78
CA PRO A 66 5.86 -0.34 15.69
C PRO A 66 4.35 -0.09 15.66
N MET A 67 3.88 1.10 16.06
CA MET A 67 2.47 1.47 15.97
C MET A 67 2.07 1.94 14.57
N SER A 68 3.03 2.32 13.71
CA SER A 68 2.75 2.90 12.39
C SER A 68 1.88 2.03 11.49
N PRO A 69 2.02 0.69 11.43
CA PRO A 69 1.13 -0.15 10.62
C PRO A 69 -0.34 -0.06 11.07
N LEU A 70 -0.59 -0.22 12.37
CA LEU A 70 -1.95 -0.19 12.94
C LEU A 70 -2.59 1.20 12.78
N ASP A 71 -1.83 2.26 13.04
CA ASP A 71 -2.30 3.64 12.90
C ASP A 71 -2.61 3.96 11.42
N SER A 72 -1.81 3.44 10.49
CA SER A 72 -2.03 3.62 9.05
C SER A 72 -3.26 2.85 8.56
N GLU A 73 -3.47 1.62 9.02
CA GLU A 73 -4.68 0.84 8.72
C GLU A 73 -5.94 1.56 9.26
N HIS A 74 -5.88 2.02 10.51
CA HIS A 74 -6.96 2.78 11.13
C HIS A 74 -7.26 4.08 10.37
N PHE A 75 -6.22 4.83 10.01
CA PHE A 75 -6.33 6.04 9.20
C PHE A 75 -7.00 5.77 7.86
N CYS A 76 -6.61 4.68 7.17
CA CYS A 76 -7.23 4.29 5.90
C CYS A 76 -8.73 4.03 6.07
N GLY A 77 -9.12 3.25 7.09
CA GLY A 77 -10.51 2.97 7.40
C GLY A 77 -11.33 4.23 7.73
N GLN A 78 -10.73 5.23 8.38
CA GLN A 78 -11.40 6.52 8.66
C GLN A 78 -11.56 7.40 7.41
N LYS A 79 -10.64 7.32 6.46
CA LYS A 79 -10.63 8.16 5.26
C LYS A 79 -11.28 7.52 4.04
N GLY A 80 -11.54 6.22 4.08
CA GLY A 80 -12.01 5.46 2.92
C GLY A 80 -10.90 5.12 1.94
N TYR A 81 -9.63 5.17 2.37
CA TYR A 81 -8.48 4.74 1.59
C TYR A 81 -8.28 3.24 1.72
N GLU A 82 -7.61 2.64 0.74
CA GLU A 82 -7.30 1.22 0.75
C GLU A 82 -5.94 0.97 1.40
N PHE A 83 -5.90 0.11 2.42
CA PHE A 83 -4.65 -0.34 3.01
C PHE A 83 -4.12 -1.54 2.21
N LEU A 84 -3.01 -1.36 1.50
CA LEU A 84 -2.46 -2.38 0.60
C LEU A 84 -1.57 -3.38 1.32
N GLY A 85 -1.05 -3.02 2.50
CA GLY A 85 -0.31 -3.92 3.36
C GLY A 85 0.94 -3.28 3.98
N VAL A 86 1.68 -4.13 4.69
CA VAL A 86 2.95 -3.79 5.31
C VAL A 86 3.98 -4.88 5.05
N GLU A 87 5.18 -4.46 4.66
CA GLU A 87 6.37 -5.30 4.62
C GLU A 87 7.36 -4.82 5.69
N VAL A 88 8.26 -5.71 6.14
CA VAL A 88 9.27 -5.37 7.14
C VAL A 88 10.65 -5.64 6.55
N GLU A 89 11.48 -4.61 6.54
CA GLU A 89 12.90 -4.72 6.22
C GLU A 89 13.75 -4.59 7.48
N LYS A 90 14.87 -5.30 7.53
CA LYS A 90 15.85 -5.20 8.61
C LYS A 90 17.13 -4.55 8.08
N ILE A 91 17.42 -3.34 8.57
CA ILE A 91 18.61 -2.57 8.19
C ILE A 91 19.45 -2.36 9.44
N GLU A 92 20.65 -2.95 9.49
CA GLU A 92 21.58 -2.78 10.63
C GLU A 92 20.94 -3.03 12.01
N ASN A 93 20.09 -4.06 12.11
CA ASN A 93 19.27 -4.43 13.29
C ASN A 93 18.08 -3.51 13.62
N ILE A 94 17.78 -2.52 12.78
CA ILE A 94 16.58 -1.69 12.89
C ILE A 94 15.49 -2.28 12.00
N GLU A 95 14.29 -2.44 12.54
CA GLU A 95 13.10 -2.85 11.79
C GLU A 95 12.46 -1.61 11.16
N VAL A 96 12.29 -1.66 9.84
CA VAL A 96 11.64 -0.62 9.05
C VAL A 96 10.36 -1.20 8.46
N PHE A 97 9.23 -0.62 8.82
CA PHE A 97 7.92 -0.91 8.25
C PHE A 97 7.74 -0.15 6.94
N LEU A 98 7.46 -0.90 5.87
CA LEU A 98 7.13 -0.43 4.54
C LEU A 98 5.62 -0.55 4.36
N ILE A 99 4.89 0.53 4.63
CA ILE A 99 3.43 0.53 4.67
C ILE A 99 2.90 1.14 3.36
N LYS A 100 2.07 0.40 2.63
CA LYS A 100 1.47 0.87 1.38
C LYS A 100 -0.02 1.15 1.54
N ILE A 101 -0.46 2.27 1.01
CA ILE A 101 -1.87 2.64 0.94
C ILE A 101 -2.20 3.16 -0.47
N ARG A 102 -3.48 3.12 -0.84
CA ARG A 102 -4.02 3.79 -2.02
C ARG A 102 -5.08 4.80 -1.59
N THR A 103 -4.92 6.06 -2.03
CA THR A 103 -5.86 7.15 -1.75
C THR A 103 -7.11 7.10 -2.61
#